data_AF-A0A928KR43-F1
#
_entry.id   AF-A0A928KR43-F1
#
_cell.length_a   1.000
_cell.length_b   1.000
_cell.length_c   1.000
_cell.angle_alpha   90.00
_cell.angle_beta   90.00
_cell.angle_gamma   90.00
#
_symmetry.space_group_name_H-M   'P 1'
#
loop_
_entity.id
_entity.type
_entity.pdbx_description
1 polymer ?
#
loop_
_entity_poly.entity_id
_entity_poly.type
_entity_poly.pdbx_seq_one_letter_code
_entity_poly.pdbx_strand_id
1 'polypeptide(L)'
;MKKFVFTLEKVLRFHEQELGVKKQELSALRASLRDLDHEIQRVKLELSQLNQEMSRAMISGLNARDIAVYKMYFRSMELNIRRLETQRVELRNKVEEKQASVVQSNQEISGLEKLRDKQFDEYNAGCRRRQELEIEEFVSQGIKVS
;
A
#
# COMPACT_ATOMS: atom_id res chain seq x y z
N MET A 1 22.72 17.60 -31.17
CA MET A 1 21.97 18.26 -30.06
C MET A 1 22.23 17.54 -28.74
N LYS A 2 22.29 18.25 -27.60
CA LYS A 2 22.45 17.63 -26.26
C LYS A 2 21.23 16.79 -25.92
N LYS A 3 21.37 15.68 -25.19
CA LYS A 3 20.21 14.85 -24.77
C LYS A 3 19.33 15.62 -23.76
N PHE A 4 18.02 15.39 -23.81
CA PHE A 4 17.08 15.92 -22.81
C PHE A 4 17.40 15.35 -21.42
N VAL A 5 17.33 16.20 -20.40
CA VAL A 5 17.43 15.80 -19.00
C VAL A 5 16.37 16.58 -18.23
N PHE A 6 15.52 15.86 -17.51
CA PHE A 6 14.52 16.47 -16.66
C PHE A 6 15.17 17.15 -15.45
N THR A 7 14.76 18.38 -15.18
CA THR A 7 15.36 19.19 -14.11
C THR A 7 15.13 18.61 -12.71
N LEU A 8 14.01 17.93 -12.46
CA LEU A 8 13.67 17.32 -11.17
C LEU A 8 13.82 15.79 -11.18
N GLU A 9 14.65 15.26 -12.07
CA GLU A 9 14.85 13.82 -12.24
C GLU A 9 15.27 13.10 -10.94
N LYS A 10 16.14 13.72 -10.13
CA LYS A 10 16.55 13.15 -8.83
C LYS A 10 15.40 13.11 -7.82
N VAL A 11 14.52 14.12 -7.85
CA VAL A 11 13.35 14.22 -6.97
C VAL A 11 12.32 13.15 -7.35
N LEU A 12 12.05 12.97 -8.65
CA LEU A 12 11.18 11.92 -9.15
C LEU A 12 11.63 10.53 -8.68
N ARG A 13 12.90 10.20 -8.90
CA ARG A 13 13.46 8.90 -8.45
C ARG A 13 13.39 8.70 -6.94
N PHE A 14 13.61 9.76 -6.16
CA PHE A 14 13.49 9.68 -4.71
C PHE A 14 12.06 9.31 -4.30
N HIS A 15 11.05 9.99 -4.84
CA HIS A 15 9.64 9.67 -4.55
C HIS A 15 9.25 8.26 -5.02
N GLU A 16 9.75 7.80 -6.17
CA GLU A 16 9.52 6.42 -6.65
C GLU A 16 10.09 5.38 -5.68
N GLN A 17 11.29 5.62 -5.15
CA GLN A 17 11.92 4.75 -4.16
C GLN A 17 11.11 4.74 -2.85
N GLU A 18 10.73 5.91 -2.35
CA GLU A 18 9.89 6.03 -1.15
C GLU A 18 8.54 5.33 -1.32
N LEU A 19 7.91 5.48 -2.49
CA LEU A 19 6.67 4.77 -2.83
C LEU A 19 6.88 3.25 -2.77
N GLY A 20 8.02 2.75 -3.26
CA GLY A 20 8.40 1.34 -3.17
C GLY A 20 8.41 0.84 -1.72
N VAL A 21 9.08 1.57 -0.82
CA VAL A 21 9.13 1.25 0.62
C VAL A 21 7.73 1.27 1.23
N LYS A 22 6.93 2.32 0.95
CA LYS A 22 5.56 2.43 1.47
C LYS A 22 4.66 1.27 1.01
N LYS A 23 4.81 0.80 -0.24
CA LYS A 23 4.07 -0.36 -0.76
C LYS A 23 4.48 -1.66 -0.07
N GLN A 24 5.78 -1.84 0.20
CA GLN A 24 6.28 -3.01 0.94
C GLN A 24 5.72 -3.03 2.37
N GLU A 25 5.76 -1.91 3.08
CA GLU A 25 5.19 -1.79 4.42
C GLU A 25 3.67 -2.04 4.43
N LEU A 26 2.93 -1.50 3.46
CA LEU A 26 1.50 -1.78 3.31
C LEU A 26 1.22 -3.27 3.08
N SER A 27 2.05 -3.94 2.29
CA SER A 27 1.94 -5.39 2.05
C SER A 27 2.15 -6.18 3.35
N ALA A 28 3.16 -5.82 4.13
CA ALA A 28 3.43 -6.43 5.43
C ALA A 28 2.26 -6.22 6.41
N LEU A 29 1.74 -5.00 6.53
CA LEU A 29 0.57 -4.71 7.38
C LEU A 29 -0.66 -5.53 6.98
N ARG A 30 -0.91 -5.68 5.67
CA ARG A 30 -2.01 -6.52 5.16
C ARG A 30 -1.80 -8.00 5.45
N ALA A 31 -0.56 -8.48 5.44
CA ALA A 31 -0.24 -9.85 5.83
C ALA A 31 -0.53 -10.07 7.32
N SER A 32 -0.03 -9.18 8.18
CA SER A 32 -0.32 -9.22 9.62
C SER A 32 -1.83 -9.18 9.91
N LEU A 33 -2.61 -8.41 9.14
CA LEU A 33 -4.06 -8.35 9.31
C LEU A 33 -4.72 -9.69 8.97
N ARG A 34 -4.31 -10.34 7.87
CA ARG A 34 -4.80 -11.68 7.51
C ARG A 34 -4.45 -12.72 8.57
N ASP A 35 -3.22 -12.69 9.08
CA ASP A 35 -2.77 -13.63 10.12
C ASP A 35 -3.61 -13.46 11.39
N LEU A 36 -3.90 -12.21 11.78
CA LEU A 36 -4.75 -11.89 12.91
C LEU A 36 -6.21 -12.33 12.69
N ASP A 37 -6.74 -12.17 11.48
CA ASP A 37 -8.07 -12.69 11.13
C ASP A 37 -8.13 -14.21 11.24
N HIS A 38 -7.10 -14.92 10.77
CA HIS A 38 -7.00 -16.37 10.91
C HIS A 38 -6.92 -16.80 12.39
N GLU A 39 -6.16 -16.08 13.21
CA GLU A 39 -6.07 -16.31 14.65
C GLU A 39 -7.45 -16.18 15.32
N ILE A 40 -8.19 -15.11 15.02
CA ILE A 40 -9.54 -14.88 15.55
C ILE A 40 -10.47 -16.02 15.14
N GLN A 41 -10.43 -16.45 13.88
CA GLN A 41 -11.26 -17.55 13.40
C GLN A 41 -10.91 -18.88 14.10
N ARG A 42 -9.62 -19.14 14.32
CA ARG A 42 -9.18 -20.34 15.05
C ARG A 42 -9.73 -20.37 16.47
N VAL A 43 -9.58 -19.27 17.22
CA VAL A 43 -10.09 -19.20 18.60
C VAL A 43 -11.62 -19.30 18.65
N LYS A 44 -12.33 -18.71 17.67
CA LYS A 44 -13.80 -18.86 17.56
C LYS A 44 -14.22 -20.30 17.26
N LEU A 45 -13.45 -21.01 16.44
CA LEU A 45 -13.70 -22.42 16.16
C LEU A 45 -13.47 -23.28 17.41
N GLU A 46 -12.36 -23.07 18.13
CA GLU A 46 -12.07 -23.74 19.40
C GLU A 46 -13.19 -23.51 20.43
N LEU A 47 -13.69 -22.26 20.54
CA LEU A 47 -14.83 -21.92 21.41
C LEU A 47 -16.09 -22.71 21.05
N SER A 48 -16.38 -22.82 19.75
CA SER A 48 -17.53 -23.57 19.25
C SER A 48 -17.42 -25.06 19.55
N GLN A 49 -16.23 -25.64 19.35
CA GLN A 49 -15.94 -27.04 19.67
C GLN A 49 -16.10 -27.30 21.17
N LEU A 50 -15.54 -26.44 22.01
CA LEU A 50 -15.68 -26.53 23.47
C LEU A 50 -17.16 -26.48 23.90
N ASN A 51 -17.97 -25.62 23.27
CA ASN A 51 -19.40 -25.56 23.52
C ASN A 51 -20.13 -26.87 23.17
N GLN A 52 -19.75 -27.51 22.06
CA GLN A 52 -20.30 -28.81 21.69
C GLN A 52 -19.88 -29.91 22.68
N GLU A 53 -18.62 -29.91 23.12
CA GLU A 53 -18.12 -30.85 24.12
C GLU A 53 -18.85 -30.71 25.46
N MET A 54 -18.99 -29.47 25.96
CA MET A 54 -19.75 -29.18 27.17
C MET A 54 -21.20 -29.65 27.05
N SER A 55 -21.83 -29.39 25.90
CA SER A 55 -23.23 -29.79 25.65
C SER A 55 -23.40 -31.31 25.71
N ARG A 56 -22.45 -32.08 25.16
CA ARG A 56 -22.45 -33.55 25.26
C ARG A 56 -22.20 -34.01 26.69
N ALA A 57 -21.25 -33.38 27.39
CA ALA A 57 -20.91 -33.74 28.76
C ALA A 57 -22.07 -33.44 29.74
N MET A 58 -22.85 -32.39 29.49
CA MET A 58 -24.07 -32.10 30.25
C MET A 58 -25.10 -33.22 30.17
N ILE A 59 -25.23 -33.89 29.01
CA ILE A 59 -26.15 -35.03 28.84
C ILE A 59 -25.71 -36.23 29.70
N SER A 60 -24.39 -36.46 29.85
CA SER A 60 -23.84 -37.52 30.71
C SER A 60 -23.84 -37.18 32.21
N GLY A 61 -24.21 -35.95 32.58
CA GLY A 61 -24.17 -35.43 33.94
C GLY A 61 -22.80 -34.84 34.30
N LEU A 62 -22.73 -33.52 34.47
CA LEU A 62 -21.55 -32.82 34.97
C LEU A 62 -21.73 -32.47 36.44
N ASN A 63 -20.65 -32.56 37.21
CA ASN A 63 -20.64 -32.02 38.57
C ASN A 63 -20.40 -30.50 38.55
N ALA A 64 -20.63 -29.83 39.68
CA ALA A 64 -20.50 -28.38 39.78
C ALA A 64 -19.07 -27.87 39.50
N ARG A 65 -18.04 -28.66 39.81
CA ARG A 65 -16.64 -28.32 39.53
C ARG A 65 -16.38 -28.29 38.02
N ASP A 66 -16.85 -29.30 37.28
CA ASP A 66 -16.64 -29.37 35.83
C ASP A 66 -17.32 -28.18 35.12
N ILE A 67 -18.53 -27.83 35.54
CA ILE A 67 -19.25 -26.65 35.03
C ILE A 67 -18.47 -25.36 35.31
N ALA A 68 -17.87 -25.23 36.49
CA ALA A 68 -17.06 -24.07 36.84
C ALA A 68 -15.81 -23.95 35.96
N VAL A 69 -15.14 -25.08 35.67
CA VAL A 69 -13.98 -25.14 34.76
C VAL A 69 -14.37 -24.67 33.37
N TYR A 70 -15.44 -25.23 32.78
CA TYR A 70 -15.93 -24.79 31.47
C TYR A 70 -16.21 -23.30 31.43
N LYS A 71 -16.92 -22.75 32.42
CA LYS A 71 -17.20 -21.31 32.51
C LYS A 71 -15.93 -20.44 32.52
N MET A 72 -14.90 -20.87 33.24
CA MET A 72 -13.61 -20.16 33.25
C MET A 72 -12.93 -20.18 31.88
N TYR A 73 -12.93 -21.33 31.19
CA TYR A 73 -12.39 -21.45 29.84
C TYR A 73 -13.15 -20.59 28.82
N PHE A 74 -14.49 -20.63 28.81
CA PHE A 74 -15.30 -19.78 27.93
C PHE A 74 -14.99 -18.31 28.14
N ARG A 75 -14.96 -17.85 29.40
CA ARG A 75 -14.62 -16.46 29.72
C ARG A 75 -13.23 -16.07 29.23
N SER A 76 -12.24 -16.95 29.40
CA SER A 76 -10.87 -16.70 28.95
C SER A 76 -10.81 -16.56 27.42
N MET A 77 -11.46 -17.47 26.68
CA MET A 77 -11.51 -17.43 25.22
C MET A 77 -12.27 -16.21 24.70
N GLU A 78 -13.40 -15.84 25.30
CA GLU A 78 -14.15 -14.63 24.94
C GLU A 78 -13.33 -13.35 25.15
N LEU A 79 -12.61 -13.25 26.27
CA LEU A 79 -11.71 -12.13 26.52
C LEU A 79 -10.57 -12.08 25.49
N ASN A 80 -10.02 -13.25 25.12
CA ASN A 80 -8.99 -13.33 24.10
C ASN A 80 -9.52 -12.86 22.73
N ILE A 81 -10.70 -13.33 22.32
CA ILE A 81 -11.34 -12.90 21.07
C ILE A 81 -11.54 -11.39 21.07
N ARG A 82 -12.09 -10.81 22.14
CA ARG A 82 -12.29 -9.35 22.23
C ARG A 82 -10.98 -8.59 22.07
N ARG A 83 -9.92 -9.04 22.76
CA ARG A 83 -8.57 -8.44 22.65
C ARG A 83 -8.05 -8.50 21.21
N LEU A 84 -8.16 -9.65 20.55
CA LEU A 84 -7.73 -9.83 19.16
C LEU A 84 -8.55 -8.97 18.20
N GLU A 85 -9.86 -8.84 18.42
CA GLU A 85 -10.73 -7.97 17.62
C GLU A 85 -10.38 -6.49 17.77
N THR A 86 -10.04 -6.02 18.97
CA THR A 86 -9.51 -4.67 19.18
C THR A 86 -8.21 -4.46 18.39
N GLN A 87 -7.26 -5.40 18.49
CA GLN A 87 -6.02 -5.35 17.72
C GLN A 87 -6.26 -5.33 16.21
N ARG A 88 -7.28 -6.07 15.73
CA ARG A 88 -7.66 -6.09 14.32
C ARG A 88 -8.15 -4.73 13.85
N VAL A 89 -8.98 -4.05 14.65
CA VAL A 89 -9.45 -2.69 14.32
C VAL A 89 -8.28 -1.71 14.24
N GLU A 90 -7.39 -1.72 15.23
CA GLU A 90 -6.19 -0.85 15.22
C GLU A 90 -5.30 -1.11 14.00
N LEU A 91 -5.05 -2.39 13.68
CA LEU A 91 -4.22 -2.76 12.55
C LEU A 91 -4.87 -2.41 11.20
N ARG A 92 -6.21 -2.55 11.11
CA ARG A 92 -6.96 -2.12 9.94
C ARG A 92 -6.85 -0.63 9.70
N ASN A 93 -6.97 0.19 10.76
CA ASN A 93 -6.78 1.63 10.65
C ASN A 93 -5.37 1.97 10.12
N LYS A 94 -4.33 1.30 10.62
CA LYS A 94 -2.95 1.46 10.10
C LYS A 94 -2.82 1.09 8.62
N VAL A 95 -3.50 0.03 8.18
CA VAL A 95 -3.55 -0.36 6.76
C VAL A 95 -4.21 0.74 5.92
N GLU A 96 -5.33 1.28 6.38
CA GLU A 96 -6.08 2.33 5.68
C GLU A 96 -5.27 3.64 5.59
N GLU A 97 -4.65 4.08 6.69
CA GLU A 97 -3.73 5.22 6.73
C GLU A 97 -2.55 5.04 5.76
N LYS A 98 -1.92 3.86 5.78
CA LYS A 98 -0.78 3.59 4.91
C LYS A 98 -1.18 3.52 3.44
N GLN A 99 -2.36 2.97 3.15
CA GLN A 99 -2.93 2.96 1.80
C GLN A 99 -3.18 4.38 1.30
N ALA A 100 -3.73 5.27 2.13
CA ALA A 100 -3.91 6.68 1.77
C ALA A 100 -2.56 7.35 1.46
N SER A 101 -1.52 7.09 2.27
CA SER A 101 -0.17 7.61 2.02
C SER A 101 0.44 7.11 0.69
N VAL A 102 0.19 5.85 0.32
CA VAL A 102 0.60 5.30 -0.99
C VAL A 102 -0.12 6.02 -2.14
N VAL A 103 -1.43 6.27 -2.00
CA VAL A 103 -2.21 7.01 -3.01
C VAL A 103 -1.66 8.42 -3.19
N GLN A 104 -1.39 9.14 -2.09
CA GLN A 104 -0.81 10.47 -2.12
C GLN A 104 0.55 10.48 -2.84
N SER A 105 1.46 9.57 -2.52
CA SER A 105 2.76 9.50 -3.20
C SER A 105 2.64 9.16 -4.69
N ASN A 106 1.66 8.34 -5.10
CA ASN A 106 1.39 8.13 -6.53
C ASN A 106 0.92 9.43 -7.22
N GLN A 107 0.11 10.25 -6.54
CA GLN A 107 -0.34 11.54 -7.08
C GLN A 107 0.83 12.52 -7.26
N GLU A 108 1.73 12.59 -6.28
CA GLU A 108 2.95 13.41 -6.34
C GLU A 108 3.86 13.00 -7.52
N ILE A 109 4.11 11.70 -7.67
CA ILE A 109 4.87 11.15 -8.80
C ILE A 109 4.20 11.48 -10.13
N SER A 110 2.88 11.27 -10.25
CA SER A 110 2.15 11.61 -11.48
C SER A 110 2.23 13.10 -11.82
N GLY A 111 2.26 13.97 -10.81
CA GLY A 111 2.51 15.41 -10.99
C GLY A 111 3.90 15.70 -11.56
N LEU A 112 4.94 15.04 -11.03
CA LEU A 112 6.31 15.17 -11.52
C LEU A 112 6.49 14.62 -12.95
N GLU A 113 5.84 13.50 -13.28
CA GLU A 113 5.85 12.94 -14.63
C GLU A 113 5.20 13.89 -15.64
N LYS A 114 4.03 14.47 -15.30
CA LYS A 114 3.40 15.48 -16.16
C LYS A 114 4.28 16.71 -16.36
N LEU A 115 5.05 17.11 -15.34
CA LEU A 115 5.99 18.22 -15.46
C LEU A 115 7.19 17.85 -16.35
N ARG A 116 7.67 16.60 -16.25
CA ARG A 116 8.71 16.06 -17.13
C ARG A 116 8.27 16.09 -18.59
N ASP A 117 7.05 15.64 -18.86
CA ASP A 117 6.49 15.59 -20.22
C ASP A 117 6.39 17.00 -20.83
N LYS A 118 5.93 17.99 -20.05
CA LYS A 118 5.92 19.41 -20.48
C LYS A 118 7.32 19.94 -20.81
N GLN A 119 8.31 19.68 -19.95
CA GLN A 119 9.69 20.10 -20.22
C GLN A 119 10.27 19.41 -21.46
N PHE A 120 9.88 18.16 -21.70
CA PHE A 120 10.29 17.43 -22.89
C PHE A 120 9.70 18.03 -24.16
N ASP A 121 8.43 18.41 -24.14
CA ASP A 121 7.76 19.08 -25.26
C ASP A 121 8.39 20.44 -25.57
N GLU A 122 8.68 21.23 -24.55
CA GLU A 122 9.39 22.52 -24.68
C GLU A 122 10.79 22.35 -25.27
N TYR A 123 11.53 21.34 -24.80
CA TYR A 123 12.84 20.98 -25.33
C TYR A 123 12.75 20.60 -26.83
N ASN A 124 11.77 19.78 -27.21
CA ASN A 124 11.56 19.38 -28.60
C ASN A 124 11.17 20.57 -29.49
N ALA A 125 10.31 21.47 -29.00
CA ALA A 125 9.95 22.69 -29.71
C ALA A 125 11.17 23.61 -29.91
N GLY A 126 12.03 23.74 -28.90
CA GLY A 126 13.30 24.47 -29.01
C GLY A 126 14.31 23.83 -29.96
N CYS A 127 14.30 22.50 -30.09
CA CYS A 127 15.10 21.79 -31.09
C CYS A 127 14.61 22.06 -32.51
N ARG A 128 13.29 21.96 -32.75
CA ARG A 128 12.68 22.25 -34.06
C ARG A 128 12.99 23.67 -34.52
N ARG A 129 12.79 24.67 -33.65
CA ARG A 129 13.11 26.08 -33.96
C ARG A 129 14.58 26.30 -34.32
N ARG A 130 15.52 25.66 -33.63
CA ARG A 130 16.95 25.76 -33.98
C ARG A 130 17.26 25.12 -35.32
N GLN A 131 16.64 23.99 -35.61
CA GLN A 131 16.81 23.31 -36.89
C GLN A 131 16.23 24.15 -38.04
N GLU A 132 15.08 24.80 -37.85
CA GLU A 132 14.49 25.75 -38.81
C GLU A 132 15.45 26.93 -39.08
N LEU A 133 16.00 27.55 -38.03
CA LEU A 133 16.99 28.64 -38.16
C LEU A 133 18.26 28.20 -38.90
N GLU A 134 18.80 27.01 -38.58
CA GLU A 134 19.96 26.46 -39.29
C GLU A 134 19.68 26.25 -40.79
N ILE A 135 18.46 25.82 -41.15
CA ILE A 135 18.04 25.67 -42.55
C ILE A 135 17.92 27.04 -43.23
N GLU A 136 17.28 28.03 -42.58
CA GLU A 136 17.16 29.39 -43.12
C GLU A 136 18.53 30.06 -43.33
N GLU A 137 19.45 29.92 -42.38
CA GLU A 137 20.83 30.39 -42.51
C GLU A 137 21.55 29.70 -43.68
N PHE A 138 21.41 28.38 -43.81
CA PHE A 138 22.01 27.64 -44.92
C PHE A 138 21.46 28.09 -46.28
N VAL A 139 20.14 28.24 -46.42
CA VAL A 139 19.50 28.70 -47.67
C VAL A 139 19.93 30.14 -48.00
N SER A 140 19.95 31.03 -47.02
CA SER A 140 20.34 32.43 -47.23
C SER A 140 21.82 32.59 -47.58
N GLN A 141 22.70 31.74 -47.05
CA GLN A 141 24.12 31.70 -47.45
C GLN A 141 24.31 31.08 -48.84
N GLY A 142 23.55 30.04 -49.19
CA GLY A 142 23.58 29.42 -50.52
C GLY A 142 23.10 30.34 -51.65
N ILE A 143 22.11 31.19 -51.39
CA ILE A 143 21.58 32.16 -52.37
C ILE A 143 22.57 33.31 -52.64
N LYS A 144 23.50 33.61 -51.72
CA LYS A 144 24.50 34.69 -51.90
C LYS A 144 25.67 34.32 -52.82
N VAL A 145 25.76 33.08 -53.31
CA VAL A 145 26.89 32.57 -54.13
C VAL A 145 26.48 32.25 -55.57
N SER A 146 25.34 32.74 -56.05
CA SER A 146 24.94 32.75 -57.47
C SER A 146 24.86 34.16 -58.01
#